data_AF-A0A0P9P2C2-F1
#
_entry.id   AF-A0A0P9P2C2-F1
#
_cell.length_a   1.000
_cell.length_b   1.000
_cell.length_c   1.000
_cell.angle_alpha   90.00
_cell.angle_beta   90.00
_cell.angle_gamma   90.00
#
_symmetry.space_group_name_H-M   'P 1'
#
loop_
_entity.id
_entity.type
_entity.pdbx_description
1 polymer ?
#
loop_
_entity_poly.entity_id
_entity_poly.type
_entity_poly.pdbx_seq_one_letter_code
_entity_poly.pdbx_strand_id
1 'polypeptide(L)'
;MDGALLPTATVFEAGMADEHIVYDGEAVMVSCFDAELTRRWAQEAGHGFYPEQPCVYIAEQVKLTCADPTQTLENLAFVIKADERGTPLVRLVVRLPQGDERGRSVTVNFLID
;
A
#
# COMPACT_ATOMS: atom_id res chain seq x y z
N MET A 1 27.56 -9.90 25.04
CA MET A 1 26.85 -8.76 24.43
C MET A 1 25.93 -9.38 23.40
N ASP A 2 24.67 -9.56 23.78
CA ASP A 2 23.65 -10.20 22.97
C ASP A 2 23.23 -9.28 21.83
N GLY A 3 23.66 -9.61 20.62
CA GLY A 3 23.14 -9.02 19.40
C GLY A 3 21.77 -9.62 19.10
N ALA A 4 20.73 -9.02 19.69
CA ALA A 4 19.36 -9.32 19.30
C ALA A 4 19.16 -8.83 17.86
N LEU A 5 19.32 -9.74 16.90
CA LEU A 5 18.78 -9.58 15.56
C LEU A 5 17.27 -9.36 15.72
N LEU A 6 16.79 -8.21 15.28
CA LEU A 6 15.36 -7.91 15.18
C LEU A 6 14.65 -9.09 14.48
N PRO A 7 13.42 -9.45 14.89
CA PRO A 7 12.70 -10.56 14.27
C PRO A 7 12.62 -10.31 12.76
N THR A 8 13.23 -11.22 12.00
CA THR A 8 13.21 -11.19 10.55
C THR A 8 11.76 -11.18 10.09
N ALA A 9 11.34 -10.09 9.45
CA ALA A 9 10.05 -10.02 8.79
C ALA A 9 9.91 -11.25 7.87
N THR A 10 8.83 -12.01 8.05
CA THR A 10 8.56 -13.17 7.21
C THR A 10 8.22 -12.66 5.81
N VAL A 11 9.18 -12.74 4.89
CA VAL A 11 8.90 -12.58 3.46
C VAL A 11 8.14 -13.84 3.04
N PHE A 12 6.86 -13.70 2.73
CA PHE A 12 6.09 -14.76 2.09
C PHE A 12 6.66 -14.91 0.67
N GLU A 13 7.60 -15.84 0.51
CA GLU A 13 8.25 -16.26 -0.75
C GLU A 13 9.07 -15.20 -1.52
N ALA A 14 10.39 -15.31 -1.45
CA ALA A 14 11.33 -14.60 -2.34
C ALA A 14 11.40 -15.29 -3.72
N GLY A 15 10.26 -15.40 -4.41
CA GLY A 15 10.21 -15.58 -5.87
C GLY A 15 10.30 -14.23 -6.58
N MET A 16 10.18 -14.17 -7.90
CA MET A 16 9.86 -12.92 -8.59
C MET A 16 8.45 -12.48 -8.18
N ALA A 17 8.33 -11.91 -6.99
CA ALA A 17 7.05 -11.57 -6.40
C ALA A 17 6.61 -10.21 -6.97
N ASP A 18 5.46 -10.20 -7.63
CA ASP A 18 4.83 -8.99 -8.18
C ASP A 18 4.28 -8.07 -7.07
N GLU A 19 4.45 -8.45 -5.80
CA GLU A 19 4.23 -7.63 -4.61
C GLU A 19 5.05 -8.12 -3.40
N HIS A 20 5.36 -7.20 -2.49
CA HIS A 20 5.90 -7.53 -1.16
C HIS A 20 5.01 -6.92 -0.09
N ILE A 21 4.54 -7.74 0.86
CA ILE A 21 3.60 -7.33 1.91
C ILE A 21 4.14 -7.75 3.27
N VAL A 22 4.20 -6.80 4.20
CA VAL A 22 4.55 -7.03 5.61
C VAL A 22 3.48 -6.40 6.50
N TYR A 23 3.02 -7.14 7.50
CA TYR A 23 2.03 -6.69 8.48
C TYR A 23 2.51 -7.02 9.89
N ASP A 24 2.41 -6.05 10.81
CA ASP A 24 2.85 -6.21 12.20
C ASP A 24 1.71 -6.20 13.23
N GLY A 25 0.45 -6.03 12.81
CA GLY A 25 -0.71 -5.88 13.68
C GLY A 25 -1.28 -4.46 13.74
N GLU A 26 -0.45 -3.44 13.49
CA GLU A 26 -0.82 -2.02 13.57
C GLU A 26 -0.71 -1.33 12.20
N ALA A 27 0.26 -1.75 11.39
CA ALA A 27 0.51 -1.21 10.07
C ALA A 27 0.74 -2.32 9.04
N VAL A 28 0.37 -2.04 7.79
CA VAL A 28 0.76 -2.81 6.62
C VAL A 28 1.72 -2.00 5.75
N MET A 29 2.83 -2.59 5.35
CA MET A 29 3.76 -2.04 4.39
C MET A 29 3.72 -2.88 3.12
N VAL A 30 3.54 -2.22 1.98
CA VAL A 30 3.39 -2.88 0.68
C VAL A 30 4.26 -2.22 -0.38
N SER A 31 4.97 -3.05 -1.14
CA SER A 31 5.50 -2.71 -2.46
C SER A 31 4.64 -3.40 -3.51
N CYS A 32 3.84 -2.62 -4.25
CA CYS A 32 2.90 -3.11 -5.26
C CYS A 32 3.50 -2.87 -6.65
N PHE A 33 3.85 -3.95 -7.36
CA PHE A 33 4.29 -3.88 -8.76
C PHE A 33 3.14 -4.18 -9.73
N ASP A 34 2.17 -5.02 -9.33
CA ASP A 34 0.90 -5.26 -10.05
C ASP A 34 -0.32 -4.97 -9.15
N ALA A 35 -1.07 -3.92 -9.49
CA ALA A 35 -2.24 -3.48 -8.72
C ALA A 35 -3.40 -4.49 -8.75
N GLU A 36 -3.57 -5.26 -9.83
CA GLU A 36 -4.62 -6.27 -9.90
C GLU A 36 -4.31 -7.47 -9.01
N LEU A 37 -3.04 -7.83 -8.87
CA LEU A 37 -2.62 -8.86 -7.92
C LEU A 37 -2.85 -8.42 -6.48
N THR A 38 -2.40 -7.21 -6.11
CA THR A 38 -2.61 -6.65 -4.77
C THR A 38 -4.08 -6.49 -4.44
N ARG A 39 -4.92 -6.13 -5.42
CA ARG A 39 -6.37 -6.11 -5.26
C ARG A 39 -6.93 -7.47 -4.90
N ARG A 40 -6.51 -8.54 -5.59
CA ARG A 40 -6.98 -9.91 -5.31
C ARG A 40 -6.56 -10.36 -3.93
N TRP A 41 -5.29 -10.15 -3.56
CA TRP A 41 -4.80 -10.44 -2.21
C TRP A 41 -5.63 -9.72 -1.14
N ALA A 42 -5.88 -8.43 -1.32
CA ALA A 42 -6.65 -7.64 -0.37
C ALA A 42 -8.08 -8.20 -0.22
N GLN A 43 -8.73 -8.54 -1.33
CA GLN A 43 -10.06 -9.15 -1.33
C GLN A 43 -10.09 -10.53 -0.64
N GLU A 44 -9.13 -11.40 -0.94
CA GLU A 44 -9.02 -12.74 -0.33
C GLU A 44 -8.75 -12.66 1.18
N ALA A 45 -7.98 -11.67 1.62
CA ALA A 45 -7.73 -11.40 3.03
C ALA A 45 -8.90 -10.66 3.73
N GLY A 46 -9.95 -10.29 3.00
CA GLY A 46 -11.07 -9.50 3.52
C GLY A 46 -10.69 -8.04 3.85
N HIS A 47 -9.54 -7.58 3.36
CA HIS A 47 -9.09 -6.20 3.46
C HIS A 47 -9.69 -5.38 2.31
N GLY A 48 -10.58 -4.44 2.63
CA GLY A 48 -11.17 -3.51 1.65
C GLY A 48 -10.22 -2.41 1.16
N PHE A 49 -8.92 -2.54 1.43
CA PHE A 49 -7.89 -1.53 1.17
C PHE A 49 -6.88 -2.01 0.12
N TYR A 50 -6.74 -1.32 -1.01
CA TYR A 50 -5.74 -1.61 -2.04
C TYR A 50 -5.50 -0.42 -2.98
N PRO A 51 -4.30 -0.29 -3.58
CA PRO A 51 -4.03 0.72 -4.59
C PRO A 51 -4.63 0.37 -5.97
N GLU A 52 -4.96 1.37 -6.78
CA GLU A 52 -5.38 1.18 -8.18
C GLU A 52 -4.19 1.31 -9.16
N GLN A 53 -3.00 1.67 -8.68
CA GLN A 53 -1.77 1.78 -9.47
C GLN A 53 -0.56 1.17 -8.73
N PRO A 54 0.49 0.72 -9.44
CA PRO A 54 1.75 0.32 -8.81
C PRO A 54 2.33 1.45 -7.95
N CYS A 55 2.70 1.14 -6.71
CA CYS A 55 3.21 2.10 -5.74
C CYS A 55 3.88 1.41 -4.56
N VAL A 56 4.47 2.20 -3.67
CA VAL A 56 4.83 1.75 -2.32
C VAL A 56 4.00 2.50 -1.30
N TYR A 57 3.54 1.81 -0.25
CA TYR A 57 2.79 2.45 0.82
C TYR A 57 2.94 1.78 2.18
N ILE A 58 2.69 2.57 3.22
CA ILE A 58 2.49 2.15 4.60
C ILE A 58 1.10 2.65 5.01
N ALA A 59 0.20 1.73 5.35
CA ALA A 59 -1.13 2.04 5.83
C ALA A 59 -1.28 1.65 7.30
N GLU A 60 -1.68 2.63 8.10
CA GLU A 60 -2.11 2.54 9.50
C GLU A 60 -3.63 2.82 9.54
N GLN A 61 -4.32 2.59 10.67
CA GLN A 61 -5.79 2.71 10.78
C GLN A 61 -6.41 3.96 10.13
N VAL A 62 -5.77 5.13 10.27
CA VAL A 62 -6.28 6.42 9.78
C VAL A 62 -5.23 7.21 8.99
N LYS A 63 -4.11 6.59 8.62
CA LYS A 63 -2.96 7.28 8.06
C LYS A 63 -2.30 6.44 6.98
N LEU A 64 -2.06 7.08 5.84
CA LEU A 64 -1.44 6.47 4.67
C LEU A 64 -0.20 7.27 4.31
N THR A 65 0.94 6.60 4.22
CA THR A 65 2.15 7.16 3.60
C THR A 65 2.40 6.42 2.30
N CYS A 66 2.45 7.11 1.17
CA CYS A 66 2.64 6.47 -0.13
C CYS A 66 3.60 7.24 -1.03
N ALA A 67 4.21 6.55 -2.00
CA ALA A 67 5.04 7.14 -3.03
C ALA A 67 4.88 6.38 -4.36
N ASP A 68 5.20 7.05 -5.46
CA ASP A 68 5.40 6.43 -6.78
C ASP A 68 6.91 6.31 -7.08
N PRO A 69 7.51 5.11 -6.94
CA PRO A 69 8.92 4.90 -7.23
C PRO A 69 9.27 5.12 -8.72
N THR A 70 8.30 5.00 -9.62
CA THR A 70 8.51 5.19 -11.05
C THR A 70 8.57 6.65 -11.45
N GLN A 71 8.15 7.57 -10.56
CA GLN A 71 8.17 9.01 -10.77
C GLN A 71 7.40 9.45 -12.03
N THR A 72 6.33 8.73 -12.36
CA THR A 72 5.52 8.96 -13.57
C THR A 72 4.13 9.51 -13.27
N LEU A 73 3.63 9.28 -12.06
CA LEU A 73 2.26 9.60 -11.66
C LEU A 73 2.15 10.98 -11.01
N GLU A 74 1.04 11.65 -11.30
CA GLU A 74 0.63 12.87 -10.57
C GLU A 74 -0.21 12.56 -9.33
N ASN A 75 -0.91 11.42 -9.35
CA ASN A 75 -1.81 11.00 -8.30
C ASN A 75 -1.75 9.49 -8.10
N LEU A 76 -1.94 9.03 -6.87
CA LEU A 76 -2.26 7.64 -6.52
C LEU A 76 -3.69 7.56 -6.03
N ALA A 77 -4.39 6.50 -6.41
CA ALA A 77 -5.72 6.20 -5.91
C ALA A 77 -5.69 4.90 -5.11
N PHE A 78 -6.37 4.94 -3.97
CA PHE A 78 -6.54 3.79 -3.08
C PHE A 78 -8.04 3.57 -2.89
N VAL A 79 -8.48 2.34 -3.09
CA VAL A 79 -9.78 1.92 -2.59
C VAL A 79 -9.63 1.70 -1.10
N ILE A 80 -10.48 2.34 -0.29
CA ILE A 80 -10.46 2.21 1.18
C ILE A 80 -11.74 1.56 1.73
N LYS A 81 -12.74 1.38 0.85
CA LYS A 81 -13.99 0.65 1.12
C LYS A 81 -14.48 0.06 -0.19
N ALA A 82 -14.80 -1.23 -0.19
CA ALA A 82 -15.40 -1.93 -1.31
C ALA A 82 -16.65 -2.70 -0.85
N ASP A 83 -17.57 -2.99 -1.77
CA ASP A 83 -18.71 -3.87 -1.48
C ASP A 83 -18.29 -5.35 -1.47
N GLU A 84 -19.22 -6.24 -1.13
CA GLU A 84 -19.00 -7.71 -1.08
C GLU A 84 -18.58 -8.30 -2.44
N ARG A 85 -18.79 -7.57 -3.54
CA ARG A 85 -18.42 -7.98 -4.90
C ARG A 85 -17.07 -7.39 -5.31
N GLY A 86 -16.41 -6.66 -4.41
CA GLY A 86 -15.12 -6.01 -4.67
C GLY A 86 -15.25 -4.74 -5.52
N THR A 87 -16.45 -4.16 -5.64
CA THR A 87 -16.69 -2.88 -6.29
C THR A 87 -16.23 -1.75 -5.37
N PRO A 88 -15.36 -0.84 -5.83
CA PRO A 88 -14.92 0.30 -5.02
C PRO A 88 -16.09 1.21 -4.64
N LEU A 89 -16.30 1.41 -3.33
CA LEU A 89 -17.30 2.32 -2.77
C LEU A 89 -16.68 3.67 -2.40
N VAL A 90 -15.49 3.65 -1.80
CA VAL A 90 -14.77 4.86 -1.39
C VAL A 90 -13.34 4.80 -1.91
N ARG A 91 -12.93 5.89 -2.57
CA ARG A 91 -11.58 6.08 -3.07
C ARG A 91 -10.90 7.26 -2.38
N LEU A 92 -9.67 7.05 -1.94
CA LEU A 92 -8.75 8.08 -1.50
C LEU A 92 -7.80 8.42 -2.66
N VAL A 93 -7.80 9.68 -3.10
CA VAL A 93 -6.86 10.16 -4.12
C VAL A 93 -5.81 11.03 -3.47
N VAL A 94 -4.54 10.61 -3.58
CA VAL A 94 -3.39 11.30 -3.01
C VAL A 94 -2.62 11.98 -4.12
N ARG A 95 -2.44 13.31 -4.01
CA ARG A 95 -1.59 14.08 -4.93
C ARG A 95 -0.12 13.84 -4.60
N LEU A 96 0.66 13.49 -5.61
CA LEU A 96 2.08 13.21 -5.45
C LEU A 96 2.95 14.45 -5.69
N PRO A 97 4.12 14.55 -5.05
CA PRO A 97 5.07 15.62 -5.31
C PRO A 97 5.55 15.59 -6.76
N GLN A 98 5.71 16.77 -7.37
CA GLN A 98 6.08 16.95 -8.77
C GLN A 98 7.41 17.72 -8.91
N GLY A 99 7.97 17.75 -10.12
CA GLY A 99 9.27 18.39 -10.38
C GLY A 99 10.41 17.64 -9.71
N ASP A 100 11.33 18.38 -9.09
CA ASP A 100 12.53 17.83 -8.43
C ASP A 100 12.21 16.95 -7.21
N GLU A 101 10.96 16.99 -6.75
CA GLU A 101 10.48 16.26 -5.59
C GLU A 101 9.81 14.94 -5.95
N ARG A 102 9.73 14.59 -7.25
CA ARG A 102 9.12 13.31 -7.69
C ARG A 102 9.76 12.11 -6.99
N GLY A 103 8.90 11.14 -6.65
CA GLY A 103 9.30 9.94 -5.91
C GLY A 103 9.38 10.13 -4.39
N ARG A 104 9.24 11.36 -3.86
CA ARG A 104 9.06 11.56 -2.42
C ARG A 104 7.72 10.99 -1.96
N SER A 105 7.73 10.47 -0.74
CA SER A 105 6.52 10.01 -0.08
C SER A 105 5.67 11.19 0.42
N VAL A 106 4.36 10.95 0.47
CA VAL A 106 3.37 11.85 1.05
C VAL A 106 2.59 11.08 2.09
N THR A 107 2.34 11.73 3.22
CA THR A 107 1.48 11.20 4.28
C THR A 107 0.16 11.95 4.30
N VAL A 108 -0.95 11.22 4.29
CA VAL A 108 -2.30 11.74 4.43
C VAL A 108 -3.04 11.01 5.55
N ASN A 109 -3.99 11.70 6.18
CA ASN A 109 -4.95 11.07 7.07
C ASN A 109 -6.25 10.83 6.32
N PHE A 110 -6.94 9.73 6.62
CA PHE A 110 -8.24 9.39 6.06
C PHE A 110 -9.15 8.82 7.13
N LEU A 111 -10.46 8.99 6.93
CA LEU A 111 -11.50 8.43 7.78
C LEU A 111 -12.37 7.51 6.92
N ILE A 112 -12.64 6.31 7.43
CA ILE A 112 -13.63 5.40 6.87
C ILE A 112 -14.88 5.57 7.75
N ASP A 113 -15.94 6.14 7.18
CA ASP A 113 -17.29 6.20 7.80
C ASP A 113 -18.02 4.86 7.64
#